data_AF-A0A7K4B864-F1
#
_entry.id   AF-A0A7K4B864-F1
#
_cell.length_a   1.000
_cell.length_b   1.000
_cell.length_c   1.000
_cell.angle_alpha   90.00
_cell.angle_beta   90.00
_cell.angle_gamma   90.00
#
_symmetry.space_group_name_H-M   'P 1'
#
loop_
_entity.id
_entity.type
_entity.pdbx_description
1 polymer ?
#
loop_
_entity_poly.entity_id
_entity_poly.type
_entity_poly.pdbx_seq_one_letter_code
_entity_poly.pdbx_strand_id
1 'polypeptide(L)' 'MNIPPENEKFCQICGKPAIGIEILGCCKQVVCEDHASSFLKNLSPGEHLNAEACYYVRY' A
#
# COMPACT_ATOMS: atom_id res chain seq x y z
N MET A 1 -6.22 -6.15 -14.46
CA MET A 1 -6.51 -7.04 -13.32
C MET A 1 -7.45 -6.28 -12.39
N ASN A 2 -8.72 -6.69 -12.31
CA ASN A 2 -9.71 -6.08 -11.40
C ASN A 2 -9.63 -6.81 -10.06
N ILE A 3 -9.02 -6.17 -9.07
CA ILE A 3 -9.01 -6.66 -7.68
C ILE A 3 -10.26 -6.05 -7.02
N PRO A 4 -11.16 -6.86 -6.42
CA PRO A 4 -12.33 -6.33 -5.73
C PRO A 4 -11.88 -5.45 -4.52
N PRO A 5 -12.55 -4.32 -4.27
CA PRO A 5 -12.13 -3.29 -3.29
C PRO A 5 -12.13 -3.74 -1.82
N GLU A 6 -12.58 -4.96 -1.53
CA GLU A 6 -12.59 -5.54 -0.18
C GLU A 6 -11.20 -6.00 0.29
N ASN A 7 -10.32 -6.42 -0.64
CA ASN A 7 -8.97 -6.91 -0.33
C ASN A 7 -7.97 -5.79 -0.03
N GLU A 8 -8.39 -4.53 -0.13
CA GLU A 8 -7.58 -3.34 0.14
C GLU A 8 -7.60 -2.93 1.63
N LYS A 9 -8.44 -3.60 2.43
CA LYS A 9 -8.60 -3.31 3.86
C LYS A 9 -7.62 -4.04 4.76
N PHE A 10 -7.03 -5.13 4.29
CA PHE A 10 -6.16 -6.01 5.09
C PHE A 10 -4.82 -6.24 4.39
N CYS A 11 -3.76 -6.30 5.19
CA CYS A 11 -2.43 -6.60 4.74
C CYS A 11 -2.39 -8.00 4.13
N GLN A 12 -1.88 -8.09 2.90
CA GLN A 12 -1.78 -9.36 2.19
C GLN A 12 -0.73 -10.32 2.77
N ILE A 13 0.12 -9.84 3.69
CA ILE A 13 1.19 -10.63 4.32
C ILE A 13 0.74 -11.24 5.64
N CYS A 14 0.03 -10.48 6.48
CA CYS A 14 -0.33 -10.94 7.84
C CYS A 14 -1.81 -10.77 8.22
N GLY A 15 -2.65 -10.20 7.36
CA GLY A 15 -4.08 -10.02 7.60
C GLY A 15 -4.46 -8.90 8.57
N LYS A 16 -3.49 -8.14 9.11
CA LYS A 16 -3.76 -6.93 9.92
C LYS A 16 -4.41 -5.82 9.07
N PRO A 17 -5.05 -4.81 9.69
CA PRO A 17 -5.56 -3.65 8.95
C PRO A 17 -4.46 -3.02 8.10
N ALA A 18 -4.75 -2.86 6.81
CA ALA A 18 -3.84 -2.20 5.88
C ALA A 18 -3.82 -0.69 6.13
N ILE A 19 -2.66 -0.08 6.00
CA ILE A 19 -2.52 1.38 6.04
C ILE A 19 -2.43 1.99 4.64
N GLY A 20 -2.23 1.16 3.62
CA GLY A 20 -2.07 1.63 2.25
C GLY A 20 -1.62 0.55 1.27
N ILE A 21 -1.27 1.02 0.08
CA ILE A 21 -0.82 0.23 -1.07
C ILE A 21 0.58 0.68 -1.46
N GLU A 22 1.43 -0.28 -1.80
CA GLU A 22 2.70 -0.05 -2.49
C GLU A 22 2.64 -0.75 -3.85
N ILE A 23 2.99 -0.04 -4.91
CA ILE A 23 3.06 -0.55 -6.26
C ILE A 23 4.50 -0.37 -6.70
N LEU A 24 5.24 -1.48 -6.81
CA LEU A 24 6.65 -1.51 -7.18
C LEU A 24 6.74 -2.08 -8.60
N GLY A 25 6.76 -1.19 -9.59
CA GLY A 25 6.69 -1.55 -11.00
C GLY A 25 5.35 -2.21 -11.34
N CYS A 26 5.38 -3.51 -11.66
CA CYS A 26 4.19 -4.29 -11.99
C CYS A 26 3.52 -4.95 -10.78
N CYS A 27 4.16 -4.92 -9.61
CA CYS A 27 3.68 -5.61 -8.42
C CYS A 27 2.93 -4.64 -7.50
N LYS A 28 1.63 -4.88 -7.28
CA LYS A 28 0.81 -4.17 -6.29
C LYS A 28 0.70 -5.02 -5.01
N GLN A 29 0.95 -4.40 -3.86
CA GLN A 29 0.80 -5.01 -2.54
C GLN A 29 0.05 -4.09 -1.58
N VAL A 30 -0.88 -4.66 -0.81
CA VAL A 30 -1.61 -3.98 0.27
C VAL A 30 -0.96 -4.36 1.60
N VAL A 31 -0.52 -3.38 2.37
CA VAL A 31 0.38 -3.58 3.52
C VAL A 31 -0.11 -2.84 4.78
N CYS A 32 0.10 -3.46 5.94
CA CYS A 32 -0.10 -2.83 7.25
C CYS A 32 1.14 -2.05 7.68
N GLU A 33 1.04 -1.30 8.79
CA GLU A 33 2.17 -0.56 9.34
C GLU A 33 3.42 -1.41 9.56
N ASP A 34 3.31 -2.66 10.00
CA ASP A 34 4.49 -3.51 10.20
C ASP A 34 5.25 -3.81 8.89
N HIS A 35 4.50 -4.14 7.82
CA HIS A 35 5.05 -4.57 6.54
C HIS A 35 5.25 -3.46 5.50
N ALA A 36 4.72 -2.26 5.76
CA ALA A 36 4.85 -1.12 4.88
C ALA A 36 6.33 -0.64 4.79
N SER A 37 6.76 -0.23 3.60
CA SER A 37 8.07 0.41 3.44
C SER A 37 8.11 1.76 4.15
N SER A 38 9.32 2.22 4.45
CA SER A 38 9.54 3.53 5.08
C SER A 38 8.95 4.69 4.29
N PHE A 39 8.84 4.57 2.96
CA PHE A 39 8.19 5.58 2.12
C PHE A 39 6.70 5.72 2.44
N LEU A 40 5.96 4.61 2.42
CA LEU A 40 4.53 4.61 2.77
C LEU A 40 4.29 5.07 4.22
N LYS A 41 5.15 4.66 5.15
CA LYS A 41 5.11 5.06 6.57
C LYS A 41 5.33 6.55 6.81
N ASN A 42 6.06 7.23 5.94
CA ASN A 42 6.31 8.67 6.04
C ASN A 42 5.23 9.52 5.36
N LEU A 43 4.34 8.92 4.58
CA LEU A 43 3.20 9.63 4.01
C LEU A 43 2.15 9.92 5.07
N SER A 44 1.43 11.03 4.94
CA SER A 44 0.26 11.30 5.76
C SER A 44 -0.94 10.48 5.26
N PRO A 45 -1.95 10.20 6.11
CA PRO A 45 -3.21 9.59 5.65
C PRO A 45 -3.83 10.41 4.52
N GLY A 46 -4.18 9.76 3.41
CA GLY A 46 -4.68 10.39 2.18
C GLY A 46 -3.60 10.89 1.21
N GLU A 47 -2.32 10.87 1.59
CA GLU A 47 -1.22 11.23 0.69
C GLU A 47 -0.81 10.06 -0.22
N HIS A 48 -0.30 10.41 -1.40
CA HIS A 48 0.18 9.46 -2.37
C HIS A 48 1.48 9.96 -3.02
N LEU A 49 2.46 9.07 -3.11
CA LEU A 49 3.79 9.36 -3.64
C LEU A 49 4.01 8.61 -4.94
N ASN A 50 4.26 9.36 -6.01
CA ASN A 50 4.71 8.82 -7.29
C ASN A 50 6.22 9.00 -7.38
N ALA A 51 6.97 7.90 -7.34
CA ALA A 51 8.42 7.85 -7.50
C ALA A 51 8.75 7.00 -8.73
N GLU A 52 8.56 7.57 -9.92
CA GLU A 52 8.83 6.95 -11.23
C GLU A 52 8.20 5.56 -11.40
N ALA A 53 8.94 4.50 -11.11
CA ALA A 53 8.48 3.11 -11.20
C ALA A 53 7.72 2.63 -9.95
N CYS A 54 7.69 3.44 -8.88
CA CYS A 54 7.06 3.09 -7.60
C CYS A 54 5.93 4.06 -7.28
N TYR A 55 4.79 3.52 -6.84
CA TYR A 55 3.64 4.30 -6.39
C TYR A 55 3.21 3.86 -4.99
N TYR A 56 3.01 4.82 -4.10
CA TYR A 56 2.61 4.58 -2.72
C TYR A 56 1.33 5.35 -2.44
N VAL A 57 0.34 4.71 -1.83
CA VAL A 57 -0.94 5.32 -1.46
C VAL A 57 -1.23 5.02 -0.02
N ARG A 58 -1.30 6.05 0.83
CA ARG A 58 -1.72 5.90 2.21
C ARG A 58 -3.18 6.29 2.35
N TYR A 59 -3.98 5.43 2.97
CA TYR A 59 -5.39 5.72 3.25
C TYR A 59 -5.54 6.68 4.44
#